data_AF-T1H285-F1
#
_entry.id   AF-T1H285-F1
#
_cell.length_a   1.000
_cell.length_b   1.000
_cell.length_c   1.000
_cell.angle_alpha   90.00
_cell.angle_beta   90.00
_cell.angle_gamma   90.00
#
_symmetry.space_group_name_H-M   'P 1'
#
loop_
_entity.id
_entity.type
_entity.pdbx_description
1 polymer ?
#
loop_
_entity_poly.entity_id
_entity_poly.type
_entity_poly.pdbx_seq_one_letter_code
_entity_poly.pdbx_strand_id
1 'polypeptide(L)'
;MDLDVDNQEYNEAVSVKDKQFEELEFMRDRNQAWKFYQNPMPNNLYYLVNHTISENENRIRFHEIQVNLTQNRFDHYVETVRHNTEMVERTISEFTSELTLFGFLNETNQNCVVKYARIPDVEAFTNKINICANTASSTFNSYNSVLQVALNNLANAKTYNGNIRWESQVCYNNYIQYNSEKMPSCIQSSIDLRNASIDTALLNVQNELAKALNTYDFVSRDTTECIYKVEFELGKLIDNQWDVLRTCQKIGKVSTFFGGD
;
A
#
# COMPACT_ATOMS: atom_id res chain seq x y z
N MET A 1 -40.39 -8.26 68.69
CA MET A 1 -40.19 -7.89 67.27
C MET A 1 -38.70 -7.94 67.09
N ASP A 2 -38.18 -8.99 66.46
CA ASP A 2 -36.80 -9.14 65.95
C ASP A 2 -36.60 -10.62 65.63
N LEU A 3 -37.10 -11.08 64.49
CA LEU A 3 -36.84 -12.45 63.98
C LEU A 3 -36.64 -12.53 62.46
N ASP A 4 -36.60 -11.41 61.73
CA ASP A 4 -36.56 -11.44 60.26
C ASP A 4 -35.21 -11.04 59.63
N VAL A 5 -34.19 -10.68 60.42
CA VAL A 5 -32.90 -10.22 59.87
C VAL A 5 -31.92 -11.38 59.60
N ASP A 6 -31.97 -12.47 60.38
CA ASP A 6 -31.00 -13.58 60.25
C ASP A 6 -31.29 -14.52 59.06
N ASN A 7 -32.52 -14.52 58.55
CA ASN A 7 -32.93 -15.46 57.50
C ASN A 7 -32.57 -14.95 56.08
N GLN A 8 -32.36 -13.65 55.93
CA GLN A 8 -32.05 -13.04 54.62
C GLN A 8 -30.55 -13.11 54.32
N GLU A 9 -29.69 -12.84 55.30
CA GLU A 9 -28.23 -13.01 55.19
C GLU A 9 -27.82 -14.48 54.99
N TYR A 10 -28.51 -15.42 55.65
CA TYR A 10 -28.23 -16.85 55.48
C TYR A 10 -28.58 -17.35 54.08
N ASN A 11 -29.70 -16.90 53.51
CA ASN A 11 -30.12 -17.28 52.15
C ASN A 11 -29.25 -16.64 51.07
N GLU A 12 -28.76 -15.41 51.27
CA GLU A 12 -27.78 -14.79 50.37
C GLU A 12 -26.42 -15.50 50.44
N ALA A 13 -25.96 -15.87 51.64
CA ALA A 13 -24.69 -16.60 51.81
C ALA A 13 -24.73 -18.02 51.19
N VAL A 14 -25.88 -18.70 51.23
CA VAL A 14 -26.07 -20.00 50.57
C VAL A 14 -26.11 -19.83 49.04
N SER A 15 -26.84 -18.83 48.52
CA SER A 15 -26.89 -18.51 47.08
C SER A 15 -25.51 -18.13 46.49
N VAL A 16 -24.68 -17.41 47.25
CA VAL A 16 -23.31 -17.06 46.83
C VAL A 16 -22.40 -18.30 46.85
N LYS A 17 -22.54 -19.19 47.84
CA LYS A 17 -21.77 -20.44 47.89
C LYS A 17 -22.16 -21.40 46.77
N ASP A 18 -23.44 -21.52 46.44
CA ASP A 18 -23.91 -22.38 45.35
C ASP A 18 -23.41 -21.87 43.99
N LYS A 19 -23.43 -20.56 43.74
CA LYS A 19 -22.83 -19.96 42.53
C LYS A 19 -21.32 -20.15 42.45
N GLN A 20 -20.61 -20.02 43.56
CA GLN A 20 -19.17 -20.29 43.60
C GLN A 20 -18.87 -21.78 43.38
N PHE A 21 -19.73 -22.68 43.85
CA PHE A 21 -19.59 -24.11 43.64
C PHE A 21 -19.86 -24.49 42.17
N GLU A 22 -20.90 -23.92 41.55
CA GLU A 22 -21.17 -24.08 40.11
C GLU A 22 -20.03 -23.51 39.24
N GLU A 23 -19.45 -22.36 39.58
CA GLU A 23 -18.27 -21.83 38.89
C GLU A 23 -17.04 -22.72 39.07
N LEU A 24 -16.85 -23.31 40.25
CA LEU A 24 -15.74 -24.23 40.53
C LEU A 24 -15.93 -25.58 39.83
N GLU A 25 -17.15 -26.10 39.73
CA GLU A 25 -17.47 -27.28 38.93
C GLU A 25 -17.32 -27.01 37.43
N PHE A 26 -17.80 -25.86 36.94
CA PHE A 26 -17.57 -25.43 35.56
C PHE A 26 -16.08 -25.29 35.24
N MET A 27 -15.29 -24.68 36.13
CA MET A 27 -13.83 -24.57 35.98
C MET A 27 -13.13 -25.92 36.09
N ARG A 28 -13.62 -26.84 36.93
CA ARG A 28 -13.12 -28.21 37.06
C ARG A 28 -13.41 -29.03 35.80
N ASP A 29 -14.61 -28.93 35.22
CA ASP A 29 -14.98 -29.58 33.97
C ASP A 29 -14.19 -29.03 32.79
N ARG A 30 -13.93 -27.72 32.76
CA ARG A 30 -13.04 -27.08 31.77
C ARG A 30 -11.59 -27.54 31.93
N ASN A 31 -11.12 -27.71 33.16
CA ASN A 31 -9.77 -28.22 33.46
C ASN A 31 -9.65 -29.74 33.22
N GLN A 32 -10.72 -30.51 33.41
CA GLN A 32 -10.78 -31.92 33.02
C GLN A 32 -10.84 -32.05 31.50
N ALA A 33 -11.62 -31.22 30.80
CA ALA A 33 -11.60 -31.13 29.35
C ALA A 33 -10.17 -30.81 28.86
N TRP A 34 -9.48 -29.83 29.45
CA TRP A 34 -8.07 -29.51 29.14
C TRP A 34 -7.10 -30.69 29.37
N LYS A 35 -7.35 -31.55 30.36
CA LYS A 35 -6.55 -32.76 30.61
C LYS A 35 -6.81 -33.88 29.58
N PHE A 36 -7.92 -33.88 28.85
CA PHE A 36 -8.14 -34.78 27.71
C PHE A 36 -7.48 -34.28 26.41
N TYR A 37 -7.03 -33.01 26.34
CA TYR A 37 -6.36 -32.42 25.17
C TYR A 37 -4.81 -32.56 25.20
N GLN A 38 -4.26 -33.64 25.75
CA GLN A 38 -2.81 -33.80 25.94
C GLN A 38 -2.16 -34.98 25.23
N ASN A 39 -2.87 -35.73 24.39
CA ASN A 39 -2.19 -36.75 23.59
C ASN A 39 -1.54 -36.07 22.37
N PRO A 40 -0.20 -36.03 22.26
CA PRO A 40 0.43 -35.58 21.03
C PRO A 40 0.05 -36.52 19.88
N MET A 41 -0.18 -35.96 18.70
CA MET A 41 -0.37 -36.76 17.47
C MET A 41 0.82 -37.71 17.27
N PRO A 42 0.59 -38.95 16.80
CA PRO A 42 1.69 -39.86 16.47
C PRO A 42 2.55 -39.27 15.35
N ASN A 43 3.83 -39.63 15.34
CA ASN A 43 4.87 -38.98 14.53
C ASN A 43 4.54 -38.89 13.03
N ASN A 44 3.86 -39.88 12.46
CA ASN A 44 3.44 -39.88 11.06
C ASN A 44 2.39 -38.81 10.75
N LEU A 45 1.36 -38.66 11.61
CA LEU A 45 0.32 -37.62 11.47
C LEU A 45 0.88 -36.24 11.78
N TYR A 46 1.73 -36.14 12.81
CA TYR A 46 2.45 -34.91 13.14
C TYR A 46 3.31 -34.44 11.95
N TYR A 47 4.03 -35.36 11.30
CA TYR A 47 4.82 -35.05 10.12
C TYR A 47 3.96 -34.59 8.95
N LEU A 48 2.87 -35.29 8.64
CA LEU A 48 1.95 -34.90 7.56
C LEU A 48 1.41 -33.48 7.77
N VAL A 49 0.87 -33.19 8.95
CA VAL A 49 0.32 -31.88 9.30
C VAL A 49 1.39 -30.79 9.19
N ASN A 50 2.59 -31.02 9.72
CA ASN A 50 3.67 -30.05 9.66
C ASN A 50 4.22 -29.85 8.25
N HIS A 51 4.26 -30.91 7.45
CA HIS A 51 4.67 -30.83 6.06
C HIS A 51 3.70 -29.94 5.28
N THR A 52 2.38 -30.18 5.40
CA THR A 52 1.35 -29.32 4.79
C THR A 52 1.48 -27.86 5.22
N ILE A 53 1.69 -27.62 6.53
CA ILE A 53 1.87 -26.26 7.05
C ILE A 53 3.09 -25.59 6.42
N SER A 54 4.22 -26.30 6.33
CA SER A 54 5.45 -25.78 5.75
C SER A 54 5.34 -25.52 4.25
N GLU A 55 4.64 -26.39 3.50
CA GLU A 55 4.34 -26.17 2.09
C GLU A 55 3.52 -24.89 1.89
N ASN A 56 2.47 -24.70 2.69
CA ASN A 56 1.66 -23.49 2.66
C ASN A 56 2.43 -22.24 3.11
N GLU A 57 3.33 -22.34 4.09
CA GLU A 57 4.22 -21.23 4.47
C GLU A 57 5.06 -20.76 3.28
N ASN A 58 5.63 -21.69 2.51
CA ASN A 58 6.40 -21.35 1.31
C ASN A 58 5.53 -20.69 0.24
N ARG A 59 4.31 -21.18 0.03
CA ARG A 59 3.34 -20.57 -0.90
C ARG A 59 2.98 -19.15 -0.47
N ILE A 60 2.60 -18.96 0.79
CA ILE A 60 2.28 -17.64 1.35
C ILE A 60 3.47 -16.70 1.20
N ARG A 61 4.69 -17.14 1.56
CA ARG A 61 5.91 -16.35 1.47
C ARG A 61 6.22 -15.91 0.04
N PHE A 62 5.98 -16.76 -0.95
CA PHE A 62 6.10 -16.37 -2.35
C PHE A 62 5.20 -15.16 -2.67
N HIS A 63 3.95 -15.17 -2.25
CA HIS A 63 3.03 -14.05 -2.45
C HIS A 63 3.42 -12.79 -1.65
N GLU A 64 3.95 -12.94 -0.43
CA GLU A 64 4.48 -11.81 0.33
C GLU A 64 5.61 -11.09 -0.41
N ILE A 65 6.52 -11.86 -1.01
CA ILE A 65 7.60 -11.30 -1.84
C ILE A 65 7.03 -10.52 -3.02
N GLN A 66 6.00 -11.05 -3.70
CA GLN A 66 5.34 -10.35 -4.81
C GLN A 66 4.69 -9.03 -4.38
N VAL A 67 4.00 -9.02 -3.23
CA VAL A 67 3.40 -7.80 -2.67
C VAL A 67 4.49 -6.76 -2.35
N ASN A 68 5.56 -7.16 -1.67
CA ASN A 68 6.66 -6.26 -1.31
C ASN A 68 7.40 -5.70 -2.54
N LEU A 69 7.67 -6.53 -3.54
CA LEU A 69 8.30 -6.08 -4.79
C LEU A 69 7.40 -5.08 -5.54
N THR A 70 6.08 -5.31 -5.53
CA THR A 70 5.11 -4.40 -6.15
C THR A 70 5.07 -3.06 -5.41
N GLN A 71 5.01 -3.07 -4.08
CA GLN A 71 5.08 -1.86 -3.27
C GLN A 71 6.37 -1.07 -3.55
N ASN A 72 7.53 -1.72 -3.50
CA ASN A 72 8.82 -1.06 -3.76
C ASN A 72 8.88 -0.43 -5.16
N ARG A 73 8.32 -1.10 -6.17
CA ARG A 73 8.23 -0.55 -7.53
C ARG A 73 7.37 0.71 -7.58
N PHE A 74 6.26 0.73 -6.85
CA PHE A 74 5.37 1.89 -6.80
C PHE A 74 6.02 3.05 -6.05
N ASP A 75 6.63 2.79 -4.90
CA ASP A 75 7.34 3.81 -4.10
C ASP A 75 8.47 4.46 -4.92
N HIS A 76 9.26 3.65 -5.62
CA HIS A 76 10.33 4.16 -6.49
C HIS A 76 9.81 5.08 -7.60
N TYR A 77 8.64 4.75 -8.16
CA TYR A 77 8.04 5.56 -9.20
C TYR A 77 7.49 6.88 -8.68
N VAL A 78 6.82 6.87 -7.53
CA VAL A 78 6.36 8.10 -6.86
C VAL A 78 7.54 9.05 -6.66
N GLU A 79 8.65 8.52 -6.17
CA GLU A 79 9.87 9.30 -5.95
C GLU A 79 10.46 9.83 -7.26
N THR A 80 10.42 9.04 -8.34
CA THR A 80 10.88 9.48 -9.67
C THR A 80 10.03 10.62 -10.21
N VAL A 81 8.69 10.52 -10.09
CA VAL A 81 7.77 11.59 -10.49
C VAL A 81 8.04 12.85 -9.69
N ARG A 82 8.19 12.73 -8.37
CA ARG A 82 8.51 13.86 -7.49
C ARG A 82 9.82 14.54 -7.89
N HIS A 83 10.86 13.75 -8.12
CA HIS A 83 12.15 14.26 -8.56
C HIS A 83 12.06 15.01 -9.91
N ASN A 84 11.37 14.44 -10.90
CA ASN A 84 11.20 15.09 -12.20
C ASN A 84 10.41 16.39 -12.06
N THR A 85 9.33 16.41 -11.25
CA THR A 85 8.60 17.64 -10.96
C THR A 85 9.49 18.70 -10.33
N GLU A 86 10.31 18.36 -9.32
CA GLU A 86 11.27 19.28 -8.70
C GLU A 86 12.30 19.81 -9.70
N MET A 87 12.75 18.99 -10.65
CA MET A 87 13.67 19.42 -11.72
C MET A 87 13.02 20.45 -12.67
N VAL A 88 11.76 20.25 -13.04
CA VAL A 88 11.00 21.22 -13.83
C VAL A 88 10.80 22.53 -13.07
N GLU A 89 10.37 22.45 -11.82
CA GLU A 89 10.18 23.63 -10.97
C GLU A 89 11.48 24.42 -10.78
N ARG A 90 12.60 23.72 -10.57
CA ARG A 90 13.92 24.35 -10.50
C ARG A 90 14.29 25.05 -11.80
N THR A 91 14.07 24.39 -12.94
CA THR A 91 14.31 24.99 -14.26
C THR A 91 13.48 26.26 -14.41
N ILE A 92 12.20 26.21 -14.06
CA ILE A 92 11.33 27.40 -14.06
C ILE A 92 11.94 28.51 -13.19
N SER A 93 12.35 28.21 -11.96
CA SER A 93 12.93 29.18 -11.02
C SER A 93 14.23 29.81 -11.53
N GLU A 94 15.13 29.00 -12.11
CA GLU A 94 16.41 29.48 -12.65
C GLU A 94 16.17 30.45 -13.81
N PHE A 95 15.23 30.12 -14.70
CA PHE A 95 14.90 30.96 -15.84
C PHE A 95 13.95 32.11 -15.52
N THR A 96 13.33 32.17 -14.33
CA THR A 96 12.31 33.19 -14.03
C THR A 96 12.87 34.61 -14.18
N SER A 97 14.12 34.87 -13.78
CA SER A 97 14.73 36.19 -13.93
C SER A 97 14.94 36.59 -15.41
N GLU A 98 15.36 35.65 -16.26
CA GLU A 98 15.63 35.84 -17.70
C GLU A 98 14.34 35.83 -18.55
N LEU A 99 13.29 35.17 -18.09
CA LEU A 99 11.98 35.09 -18.73
C LEU A 99 11.04 36.24 -18.31
N THR A 100 11.46 37.15 -17.44
CA THR A 100 10.67 38.34 -17.08
C THR A 100 10.97 39.53 -17.99
N LEU A 101 9.98 40.42 -18.12
CA LEU A 101 10.12 41.70 -18.83
C LEU A 101 11.34 42.49 -18.35
N PHE A 102 11.65 42.45 -17.05
CA PHE A 102 12.79 43.16 -16.46
C PHE A 102 14.14 42.59 -16.89
N GLY A 103 14.30 41.25 -16.97
CA GLY A 103 15.52 40.64 -17.51
C GLY A 103 15.75 41.03 -18.97
N PHE A 104 14.70 41.00 -19.79
CA PHE A 104 14.75 41.41 -21.19
C PHE A 104 15.10 42.88 -21.42
N LEU A 105 14.56 43.77 -20.58
CA LEU A 105 14.82 45.21 -20.64
C LEU A 105 16.23 45.59 -20.17
N ASN A 106 16.87 44.73 -19.37
CA ASN A 106 18.24 44.95 -18.92
C ASN A 106 19.27 44.64 -20.03
N GLU A 107 18.94 43.70 -20.91
CA GLU A 107 19.81 43.20 -21.99
C GLU A 107 19.49 43.78 -23.37
N THR A 108 18.35 44.47 -23.54
CA THR A 108 17.86 44.98 -24.84
C THR A 108 17.10 46.31 -24.71
N ASN A 109 16.66 46.91 -25.84
CA ASN A 109 15.88 48.15 -25.81
C ASN A 109 14.37 47.92 -25.68
N GLN A 110 13.67 48.89 -25.10
CA GLN A 110 12.22 48.88 -24.85
C GLN A 110 11.39 48.61 -26.12
N ASN A 111 11.81 49.16 -27.26
CA ASN A 111 11.12 48.97 -28.55
C ASN A 111 11.21 47.53 -29.06
N CYS A 112 12.30 46.82 -28.79
CA CYS A 112 12.49 45.44 -29.21
C CYS A 112 11.67 44.48 -28.34
N VAL A 113 11.64 44.73 -27.02
CA VAL A 113 10.78 43.99 -26.08
C VAL A 113 9.31 44.15 -26.46
N VAL A 114 8.84 45.38 -26.72
CA VAL A 114 7.44 45.63 -27.13
C VAL A 114 7.09 44.95 -28.46
N LYS A 115 8.06 44.83 -29.38
CA LYS A 115 7.82 44.28 -30.72
C LYS A 115 7.95 42.76 -30.80
N TYR A 116 8.79 42.15 -29.97
CA TYR A 116 9.16 40.73 -30.11
C TYR A 116 9.04 39.90 -28.83
N ALA A 117 8.99 40.50 -27.64
CA ALA A 117 8.89 39.72 -26.42
C ALA A 117 7.46 39.20 -26.22
N ARG A 118 7.33 37.88 -26.13
CA ARG A 118 6.19 37.22 -25.49
C ARG A 118 6.64 36.84 -24.08
N ILE A 119 6.23 37.56 -23.05
CA ILE A 119 6.56 37.16 -21.68
C ILE A 119 5.89 35.80 -21.41
N PRO A 120 6.65 34.76 -21.08
CA PRO A 120 6.12 33.48 -20.65
C PRO A 120 5.29 33.61 -19.38
N ASP A 121 4.14 32.94 -19.34
CA ASP A 121 3.36 32.80 -18.11
C ASP A 121 3.97 31.68 -17.25
N VAL A 122 4.96 32.06 -16.45
CA VAL A 122 5.67 31.16 -15.53
C VAL A 122 4.70 30.48 -14.55
N GLU A 123 3.69 31.20 -14.07
CA GLU A 123 2.68 30.67 -13.15
C GLU A 123 1.83 29.58 -13.81
N ALA A 124 1.47 29.73 -15.08
CA ALA A 124 0.78 28.70 -15.84
C ALA A 124 1.61 27.41 -15.99
N PHE A 125 2.94 27.51 -16.18
CA PHE A 125 3.82 26.33 -16.24
C PHE A 125 3.94 25.63 -14.88
N THR A 126 4.11 26.41 -13.79
CA THR A 126 4.12 25.89 -12.42
C THR A 126 2.79 25.21 -12.07
N ASN A 127 1.65 25.76 -12.50
CA ASN A 127 0.35 25.14 -12.30
C ASN A 127 0.20 23.84 -13.10
N LYS A 128 0.64 23.81 -14.36
CA LYS A 128 0.59 22.60 -15.19
C LYS A 128 1.40 21.45 -14.58
N ILE A 129 2.64 21.70 -14.15
CA ILE A 129 3.48 20.63 -13.57
C ILE A 129 2.91 20.14 -12.24
N ASN A 130 2.39 21.04 -11.40
CA ASN A 130 1.73 20.68 -10.15
C ASN A 130 0.47 19.84 -10.38
N ILE A 131 -0.31 20.12 -11.43
CA ILE A 131 -1.46 19.29 -11.81
C ILE A 131 -0.99 17.87 -12.20
N CYS A 132 0.05 17.76 -13.05
CA CYS A 132 0.61 16.45 -13.42
C CYS A 132 1.03 15.63 -12.18
N ALA A 133 1.72 16.26 -11.23
CA ALA A 133 2.21 15.62 -10.00
C ALA A 133 1.07 15.23 -9.04
N ASN A 134 0.06 16.09 -8.88
CA ASN A 134 -1.08 15.83 -7.99
C ASN A 134 -1.99 14.71 -8.50
N THR A 135 -2.16 14.59 -9.82
CA THR A 135 -2.87 13.45 -10.43
C THR A 135 -2.15 12.13 -10.14
N ALA A 136 -0.82 12.12 -10.18
CA ALA A 136 -0.04 10.95 -9.80
C ALA A 136 -0.27 10.60 -8.32
N SER A 137 0.00 11.54 -7.40
CA SER A 137 -0.13 11.32 -5.95
C SER A 137 -1.53 10.88 -5.50
N SER A 138 -2.59 11.49 -6.02
CA SER A 138 -3.98 11.10 -5.68
C SER A 138 -4.30 9.67 -6.11
N THR A 139 -3.75 9.25 -7.25
CA THR A 139 -3.91 7.89 -7.75
C THR A 139 -3.08 6.89 -6.94
N PHE A 140 -1.88 7.27 -6.48
CA PHE A 140 -1.07 6.43 -5.57
C PHE A 140 -1.73 6.16 -4.23
N ASN A 141 -2.44 7.14 -3.66
CA ASN A 141 -3.22 6.91 -2.44
C ASN A 141 -4.31 5.86 -2.63
N SER A 142 -4.91 5.79 -3.82
CA SER A 142 -5.88 4.74 -4.15
C SER A 142 -5.20 3.36 -4.23
N TYR A 143 -3.93 3.28 -4.65
CA TYR A 143 -3.19 2.00 -4.70
C TYR A 143 -2.80 1.45 -3.34
N ASN A 144 -2.48 2.31 -2.39
CA ASN A 144 -2.28 1.88 -1.01
C ASN A 144 -3.49 1.11 -0.50
N SER A 145 -4.71 1.51 -0.85
CA SER A 145 -5.92 0.77 -0.44
C SER A 145 -6.00 -0.63 -1.06
N VAL A 146 -5.58 -0.81 -2.31
CA VAL A 146 -5.54 -2.13 -3.00
C VAL A 146 -4.48 -3.05 -2.38
N LEU A 147 -3.30 -2.51 -2.06
CA LEU A 147 -2.24 -3.25 -1.39
C LEU A 147 -2.63 -3.65 0.05
N GLN A 148 -3.41 -2.82 0.75
CA GLN A 148 -3.98 -3.19 2.06
C GLN A 148 -4.91 -4.41 1.95
N VAL A 149 -5.73 -4.51 0.90
CA VAL A 149 -6.59 -5.69 0.69
C VAL A 149 -5.75 -6.96 0.45
N ALA A 150 -4.67 -6.85 -0.33
CA ALA A 150 -3.73 -7.96 -0.53
C ALA A 150 -3.07 -8.39 0.80
N LEU A 151 -2.62 -7.44 1.62
CA LEU A 151 -2.03 -7.70 2.94
C LEU A 151 -3.01 -8.39 3.90
N ASN A 152 -4.28 -7.97 3.90
CA ASN A 152 -5.32 -8.62 4.70
C ASN A 152 -5.54 -10.08 4.26
N ASN A 153 -5.54 -10.36 2.95
CA ASN A 153 -5.65 -11.74 2.46
C ASN A 153 -4.41 -12.59 2.84
N LEU A 154 -3.20 -12.03 2.84
CA LEU A 154 -2.01 -12.72 3.35
C LEU A 154 -2.13 -13.05 4.84
N ALA A 155 -2.63 -12.13 5.66
CA ALA A 155 -2.87 -12.37 7.08
C ALA A 155 -3.91 -13.48 7.31
N ASN A 156 -4.97 -13.51 6.50
CA ASN A 156 -5.97 -14.57 6.52
C ASN A 156 -5.35 -15.93 6.15
N ALA A 157 -4.55 -15.98 5.09
CA ALA A 157 -3.86 -17.21 4.67
C ALA A 157 -2.95 -17.77 5.78
N LYS A 158 -2.19 -16.90 6.47
CA LYS A 158 -1.38 -17.30 7.64
C LYS A 158 -2.23 -17.87 8.76
N THR A 159 -3.35 -17.22 9.06
CA THR A 159 -4.30 -17.67 10.09
C THR A 159 -4.88 -19.04 9.75
N TYR A 160 -5.33 -19.24 8.52
CA TYR A 160 -5.84 -20.54 8.06
C TYR A 160 -4.76 -21.63 8.13
N ASN A 161 -3.52 -21.30 7.78
CA ASN A 161 -2.41 -22.25 7.89
C ASN A 161 -2.11 -22.64 9.34
N GLY A 162 -2.15 -21.68 10.28
CA GLY A 162 -2.02 -21.95 11.71
C GLY A 162 -3.14 -22.85 12.26
N ASN A 163 -4.35 -22.70 11.75
CA ASN A 163 -5.51 -23.49 12.17
C ASN A 163 -5.41 -24.97 11.75
N ILE A 164 -4.65 -25.32 10.71
CA ILE A 164 -4.45 -26.72 10.29
C ILE A 164 -3.96 -27.57 11.46
N ARG A 165 -2.97 -27.09 12.22
CA ARG A 165 -2.42 -27.82 13.37
C ARG A 165 -3.45 -27.99 14.47
N TRP A 166 -4.14 -26.91 14.82
CA TRP A 166 -5.13 -26.91 15.89
C TRP A 166 -6.31 -27.83 15.58
N GLU A 167 -6.88 -27.74 14.38
CA GLU A 167 -8.02 -28.58 13.98
C GLU A 167 -7.65 -30.04 13.83
N SER A 168 -6.47 -30.33 13.30
CA SER A 168 -5.96 -31.71 13.23
C SER A 168 -5.78 -32.31 14.64
N GLN A 169 -5.32 -31.50 15.61
CA GLN A 169 -5.19 -31.93 17.00
C GLN A 169 -6.55 -32.17 17.66
N VAL A 170 -7.55 -31.34 17.35
CA VAL A 170 -8.94 -31.55 17.81
C VAL A 170 -9.51 -32.85 17.23
N CYS A 171 -9.37 -33.08 15.92
CA CYS A 171 -9.75 -34.33 15.28
C CYS A 171 -9.08 -35.55 15.93
N TYR A 172 -7.77 -35.46 16.19
CA TYR A 172 -7.03 -36.53 16.85
C TYR A 172 -7.60 -36.84 18.24
N ASN A 173 -7.72 -35.83 19.09
CA ASN A 173 -8.19 -36.00 20.47
C ASN A 173 -9.62 -36.52 20.55
N ASN A 174 -10.50 -36.08 19.65
CA ASN A 174 -11.91 -36.51 19.63
C ASN A 174 -12.09 -37.97 19.21
N TYR A 175 -11.19 -38.53 18.39
CA TYR A 175 -11.41 -39.84 17.77
C TYR A 175 -10.40 -40.92 18.17
N ILE A 176 -9.27 -40.57 18.81
CA ILE A 176 -8.21 -41.51 19.20
C ILE A 176 -8.72 -42.69 20.06
N GLN A 177 -9.70 -42.47 20.95
CA GLN A 177 -10.22 -43.50 21.85
C GLN A 177 -11.47 -44.23 21.31
N TYR A 178 -12.15 -43.67 20.31
CA TYR A 178 -13.53 -44.07 19.98
C TYR A 178 -13.72 -44.56 18.54
N ASN A 179 -12.94 -44.06 17.57
CA ASN A 179 -13.12 -44.43 16.17
C ASN A 179 -11.88 -44.09 15.33
N SER A 180 -10.97 -45.06 15.18
CA SER A 180 -9.73 -44.90 14.42
C SER A 180 -9.94 -44.71 12.91
N GLU A 181 -11.09 -45.10 12.36
CA GLU A 181 -11.39 -44.92 10.93
C GLU A 181 -11.89 -43.51 10.61
N LYS A 182 -12.58 -42.85 11.54
CA LYS A 182 -13.07 -41.46 11.38
C LYS A 182 -12.00 -40.40 11.64
N MET A 183 -10.95 -40.75 12.38
CA MET A 183 -9.87 -39.83 12.72
C MET A 183 -9.11 -39.33 11.47
N PRO A 184 -8.59 -40.20 10.56
CA PRO A 184 -7.92 -39.76 9.35
C PRO A 184 -8.82 -38.91 8.46
N SER A 185 -10.11 -39.27 8.31
CA SER A 185 -11.03 -38.50 7.47
C SER A 185 -11.30 -37.11 8.05
N CYS A 186 -11.38 -36.96 9.37
CA CYS A 186 -11.52 -35.66 10.04
C CYS A 186 -10.31 -34.78 9.79
N ILE A 187 -9.10 -35.31 10.04
CA ILE A 187 -7.83 -34.59 9.83
C ILE A 187 -7.71 -34.16 8.36
N GLN A 188 -7.96 -35.07 7.42
CA GLN A 188 -7.90 -34.76 5.99
C GLN A 188 -8.92 -33.68 5.61
N SER A 189 -10.15 -33.77 6.10
CA SER A 189 -11.19 -32.77 5.82
C SER A 189 -10.82 -31.39 6.35
N SER A 190 -10.20 -31.31 7.54
CA SER A 190 -9.67 -30.05 8.09
C SER A 190 -8.53 -29.49 7.24
N ILE A 191 -7.59 -30.34 6.81
CA ILE A 191 -6.51 -29.93 5.91
C ILE A 191 -7.07 -29.40 4.59
N ASP A 192 -7.99 -30.12 3.95
CA ASP A 192 -8.57 -29.74 2.65
C ASP A 192 -9.35 -28.43 2.73
N LEU A 193 -10.16 -28.27 3.78
CA LEU A 193 -10.92 -27.03 4.02
C LEU A 193 -9.99 -25.81 4.18
N ARG A 194 -8.92 -25.97 4.96
CA ARG A 194 -7.97 -24.88 5.21
C ARG A 194 -7.11 -24.60 3.99
N ASN A 195 -6.69 -25.62 3.25
CA ASN A 195 -6.02 -25.44 1.96
C ASN A 195 -6.89 -24.67 0.97
N ALA A 196 -8.17 -25.02 0.83
CA ALA A 196 -9.09 -24.27 -0.03
C ALA A 196 -9.26 -22.80 0.40
N SER A 197 -9.26 -22.54 1.72
CA SER A 197 -9.32 -21.18 2.27
C SER A 197 -8.04 -20.39 1.98
N ILE A 198 -6.88 -21.04 2.10
CA ILE A 198 -5.57 -20.46 1.73
C ILE A 198 -5.53 -20.18 0.23
N ASP A 199 -5.92 -21.12 -0.61
CA ASP A 199 -5.94 -20.97 -2.07
C ASP A 199 -6.81 -19.79 -2.50
N THR A 200 -8.00 -19.65 -1.90
CA THR A 200 -8.89 -18.52 -2.14
C THR A 200 -8.24 -17.20 -1.74
N ALA A 201 -7.62 -17.15 -0.56
CA ALA A 201 -6.92 -15.95 -0.09
C ALA A 201 -5.74 -15.58 -1.00
N LEU A 202 -4.93 -16.55 -1.43
CA LEU A 202 -3.79 -16.32 -2.33
C LEU A 202 -4.23 -15.92 -3.74
N LEU A 203 -5.34 -16.48 -4.25
CA LEU A 203 -5.96 -16.04 -5.50
C LEU A 203 -6.41 -14.58 -5.42
N ASN A 204 -7.02 -14.17 -4.30
CA ASN A 204 -7.40 -12.79 -4.08
C ASN A 204 -6.17 -11.86 -4.06
N VAL A 205 -5.07 -12.28 -3.43
CA VAL A 205 -3.80 -11.53 -3.51
C VAL A 205 -3.36 -11.33 -4.96
N GLN A 206 -3.37 -12.37 -5.79
CA GLN A 206 -3.01 -12.26 -7.20
C GLN A 206 -3.91 -11.29 -7.96
N ASN A 207 -5.23 -11.37 -7.74
CA ASN A 207 -6.20 -10.50 -8.40
C ASN A 207 -5.99 -9.04 -8.02
N GLU A 208 -5.75 -8.73 -6.73
CA GLU A 208 -5.48 -7.36 -6.30
C GLU A 208 -4.14 -6.84 -6.83
N LEU A 209 -3.10 -7.68 -6.87
CA LEU A 209 -1.83 -7.31 -7.49
C LEU A 209 -1.97 -7.02 -9.00
N ALA A 210 -2.74 -7.83 -9.73
CA ALA A 210 -3.00 -7.59 -11.15
C ALA A 210 -3.74 -6.27 -11.39
N LYS A 211 -4.75 -5.96 -10.58
CA LYS A 211 -5.46 -4.67 -10.63
C LYS A 211 -4.51 -3.51 -10.35
N ALA A 212 -3.69 -3.64 -9.31
CA ALA A 212 -2.71 -2.63 -8.94
C ALA A 212 -1.73 -2.36 -10.08
N LEU A 213 -1.13 -3.41 -10.65
CA LEU A 213 -0.16 -3.30 -11.76
C LEU A 213 -0.77 -2.69 -13.02
N ASN A 214 -1.95 -3.15 -13.46
CA ASN A 214 -2.59 -2.64 -14.68
C ASN A 214 -2.93 -1.14 -14.57
N THR A 215 -3.44 -0.73 -13.41
CA THR A 215 -3.81 0.66 -13.18
C THR A 215 -2.56 1.53 -13.07
N TYR A 216 -1.53 1.03 -12.37
CA TYR A 216 -0.22 1.68 -12.29
C TYR A 216 0.42 1.88 -13.67
N ASP A 217 0.42 0.87 -14.55
CA ASP A 217 1.03 0.98 -15.88
C ASP A 217 0.33 2.06 -16.73
N PHE A 218 -0.98 2.23 -16.60
CA PHE A 218 -1.72 3.31 -17.25
C PHE A 218 -1.32 4.68 -16.70
N VAL A 219 -1.41 4.86 -15.37
CA VAL A 219 -1.20 6.16 -14.73
C VAL A 219 0.27 6.61 -14.79
N SER A 220 1.20 5.66 -14.74
CA SER A 220 2.62 5.96 -14.86
C SER A 220 2.96 6.55 -16.23
N ARG A 221 2.39 5.99 -17.30
CA ARG A 221 2.57 6.50 -18.67
C ARG A 221 1.98 7.89 -18.83
N ASP A 222 0.73 8.09 -18.39
CA ASP A 222 0.04 9.38 -18.50
C ASP A 222 0.76 10.49 -17.73
N THR A 223 1.21 10.20 -16.51
CA THR A 223 1.93 11.17 -15.68
C THR A 223 3.27 11.53 -16.32
N THR A 224 4.02 10.52 -16.77
CA THR A 224 5.32 10.72 -17.40
C THR A 224 5.18 11.54 -18.69
N GLU A 225 4.17 11.25 -19.52
CA GLU A 225 3.87 12.01 -20.72
C GLU A 225 3.47 13.47 -20.40
N CYS A 226 2.68 13.68 -19.34
CA CYS A 226 2.30 15.00 -18.86
C CYS A 226 3.55 15.84 -18.49
N ILE A 227 4.46 15.27 -17.70
CA ILE A 227 5.71 15.93 -17.30
C ILE A 227 6.59 16.23 -18.52
N TYR A 228 6.84 15.25 -19.38
CA TYR A 228 7.66 15.45 -20.59
C TYR A 228 7.08 16.52 -21.51
N LYS A 229 5.76 16.60 -21.64
CA LYS A 229 5.12 17.64 -22.45
C LYS A 229 5.34 19.03 -21.87
N VAL A 230 5.23 19.17 -20.55
CA VAL A 230 5.51 20.45 -19.87
C VAL A 230 6.98 20.83 -20.03
N GLU A 231 7.91 19.89 -19.83
CA GLU A 231 9.35 20.09 -20.05
C GLU A 231 9.65 20.54 -21.49
N PHE A 232 9.07 19.87 -22.47
CA PHE A 232 9.28 20.18 -23.88
C PHE A 232 8.70 21.55 -24.28
N GLU A 233 7.51 21.89 -23.78
CA GLU A 233 6.89 23.22 -23.97
C GLU A 233 7.76 24.32 -23.33
N LEU A 234 8.30 24.07 -22.14
CA LEU A 234 9.17 25.00 -21.43
C LEU A 234 10.50 25.21 -22.19
N GLY A 235 11.14 24.13 -22.65
CA GLY A 235 12.38 24.20 -23.43
C GLY A 235 12.23 25.01 -24.72
N LYS A 236 11.18 24.75 -25.50
CA LYS A 236 10.86 25.55 -26.70
C LYS A 236 10.68 27.02 -26.40
N LEU A 237 10.06 27.33 -25.27
CA LEU A 237 9.80 28.69 -24.88
C LEU A 237 11.11 29.40 -24.48
N ILE A 238 11.98 28.74 -23.73
CA ILE A 238 13.33 29.23 -23.39
C ILE A 238 14.14 29.49 -24.67
N ASP A 239 14.19 28.54 -25.61
CA ASP A 239 14.92 28.68 -26.87
C ASP A 239 14.43 29.88 -27.69
N ASN A 240 13.11 30.04 -27.82
CA ASN A 240 12.52 31.17 -28.51
C ASN A 240 12.87 32.51 -27.85
N GLN A 241 12.89 32.59 -26.51
CA GLN A 241 13.31 33.81 -25.82
C GLN A 241 14.77 34.14 -26.12
N TRP A 242 15.67 33.15 -26.09
CA TRP A 242 17.08 33.35 -26.41
C TRP A 242 17.30 33.82 -27.86
N ASP A 243 16.50 33.34 -28.81
CA ASP A 243 16.55 33.78 -30.21
C ASP A 243 16.04 35.22 -30.37
N VAL A 244 14.97 35.59 -29.67
CA VAL A 244 14.48 36.98 -29.62
C VAL A 244 15.53 37.90 -29.01
N LEU A 245 16.13 37.52 -27.88
CA LEU A 245 17.19 38.28 -27.22
C LEU A 245 18.37 38.52 -28.16
N ARG A 246 18.88 37.46 -28.81
CA ARG A 246 19.97 37.55 -29.80
C ARG A 246 19.61 38.45 -30.98
N THR A 247 18.38 38.38 -31.46
CA THR A 247 17.89 39.26 -32.55
C THR A 247 17.86 40.72 -32.10
N CYS A 248 17.34 40.99 -30.90
CA CYS A 248 17.29 42.33 -30.33
C CYS A 248 18.68 42.92 -30.08
N GLN A 249 19.63 42.13 -29.57
CA GLN A 249 21.02 42.54 -29.39
C GLN A 249 21.71 42.86 -30.74
N LYS A 250 21.42 42.10 -31.80
CA LYS A 250 21.92 42.40 -33.15
C LYS A 250 21.36 43.72 -33.67
N ILE A 251 20.07 43.98 -33.51
CA ILE A 251 19.43 45.23 -33.94
C ILE A 251 20.01 46.43 -33.15
N GLY A 252 20.17 46.29 -31.83
CA GLY A 252 20.76 47.34 -30.98
C GLY A 252 22.22 47.67 -31.29
N LYS A 253 23.01 46.69 -31.75
CA LYS A 253 24.40 46.94 -32.22
C LYS A 253 24.47 47.69 -33.54
N VAL A 254 23.45 47.60 -34.41
CA VAL A 254 23.44 48.28 -35.71
C VAL A 254 23.12 49.78 -35.57
N SER A 255 22.46 50.21 -34.48
CA SER A 255 22.06 51.62 -34.31
C SER A 255 23.15 52.57 -33.78
N THR A 256 24.42 52.18 -33.81
CA THR A 256 25.56 53.07 -33.48
C THR A 256 26.49 53.38 -34.67
N PHE A 257 26.15 52.94 -35.89
CA PHE A 257 27.05 53.10 -37.05
C PHE A 257 26.67 54.19 -38.07
N PHE A 258 25.65 55.01 -37.81
CA PHE A 258 25.43 56.24 -38.59
C PHE A 258 25.00 57.38 -37.67
N GLY A 259 25.98 58.20 -37.30
CA GLY A 259 25.81 59.39 -36.47
C GLY A 259 27.18 60.00 -36.15
N GLY A 260 27.86 60.51 -37.16
CA GLY A 260 29.15 61.19 -37.04
C GLY A 260 29.52 61.84 -38.37
N ASP A 261 29.07 63.09 -38.52
CA ASP A 261 29.39 64.14 -39.49
C ASP A 261 29.33 63.86 -41.01
#